data_AF-A0A925PN30-F1
#
_entry.id   AF-A0A925PN30-F1
#
_cell.length_a   1.000
_cell.length_b   1.000
_cell.length_c   1.000
_cell.angle_alpha   90.00
_cell.angle_beta   90.00
_cell.angle_gamma   90.00
#
_symmetry.space_group_name_H-M   'P 1'
#
loop_
_entity.id
_entity.type
_entity.pdbx_description
1 polymer ?
#
loop_
_entity_poly.entity_id
_entity_poly.type
_entity_poly.pdbx_seq_one_letter_code
_entity_poly.pdbx_strand_id
1 'polypeptide(L)'
;MKRTLIPLLICPACLPKEHPLELDSPREQDGDIISGELSCRKCRKRFPIRDSIAVLTPEPESGTSGGQWKYEEAGTVDRYLWSHYGDLMKAPDAGDAYAAWAALLAPHKDISLDAGCAVGRLTFEMSLRSELAIGCDLSPAFIRTARRLARERSISFSLPLEGNLRETFRFDIPAAWRSENVEFIVADALALPFAAGTFQQISSLNLVDRVRYPLAHLFDINRVARSSDAYFLFSDPFSWSTANTAEELWLGGMPSGPNAGRGIDNIRALLEGKQKIIAPPWLITRQGSVNWRLRSHSNHFEMIRSEFLAAER
;
A
#
# COMPACT_ATOMS: atom_id res chain seq x y z
N MET A 1 -2.64 -6.37 -16.27
CA MET A 1 -1.35 -5.86 -15.80
C MET A 1 -0.68 -5.22 -17.00
N LYS A 2 -0.24 -3.98 -16.87
CA LYS A 2 0.42 -3.22 -17.90
C LYS A 2 1.79 -3.79 -18.16
N ARG A 3 2.14 -3.91 -19.46
CA ARG A 3 3.44 -4.39 -19.91
C ARG A 3 4.60 -3.50 -19.43
N THR A 4 4.33 -2.22 -19.19
CA THR A 4 5.30 -1.25 -18.64
C THR A 4 5.80 -1.60 -17.25
N LEU A 5 5.11 -2.48 -16.52
CA LEU A 5 5.54 -2.93 -15.19
C LEU A 5 6.74 -3.90 -15.28
N ILE A 6 6.80 -4.74 -16.32
CA ILE A 6 7.74 -5.87 -16.42
C ILE A 6 9.21 -5.47 -16.18
N PRO A 7 9.75 -4.39 -16.79
CA PRO A 7 11.15 -4.02 -16.60
C PRO A 7 11.49 -3.63 -15.15
N LEU A 8 10.49 -3.32 -14.33
CA LEU A 8 10.66 -2.94 -12.93
C LEU A 8 10.68 -4.15 -12.00
N LEU A 9 10.17 -5.30 -12.47
CA LEU A 9 9.87 -6.45 -11.61
C LEU A 9 11.08 -7.34 -11.37
N ILE A 10 11.25 -7.70 -10.09
CA ILE A 10 12.20 -8.72 -9.64
C ILE A 10 11.48 -9.82 -8.88
N CYS A 11 12.14 -10.96 -8.71
CA CYS A 11 11.61 -12.10 -7.97
C CYS A 11 11.57 -11.82 -6.47
N PRO A 12 10.37 -11.70 -5.85
CA PRO A 12 10.24 -11.42 -4.41
C PRO A 12 10.79 -12.57 -3.55
N ALA A 13 10.76 -13.81 -4.05
CA ALA A 13 11.27 -14.98 -3.35
C ALA A 13 12.81 -15.10 -3.34
N CYS A 14 13.53 -14.24 -4.08
CA CYS A 14 14.99 -14.26 -4.14
C CYS A 14 15.63 -13.13 -3.34
N LEU A 15 14.84 -12.21 -2.79
CA LEU A 15 15.34 -11.12 -1.97
C LEU A 15 16.25 -11.66 -0.85
N PRO A 16 17.38 -10.98 -0.56
CA PRO A 16 17.79 -9.67 -1.09
C PRO A 16 18.46 -9.70 -2.47
N LYS A 17 18.62 -10.87 -3.12
CA LYS A 17 19.16 -10.94 -4.48
C LYS A 17 18.09 -10.56 -5.50
N GLU A 18 18.39 -9.58 -6.33
CA GLU A 18 17.47 -9.09 -7.33
C GLU A 18 17.63 -9.87 -8.64
N HIS A 19 16.58 -10.57 -9.04
CA HIS A 19 16.53 -11.34 -10.28
C HIS A 19 15.31 -10.90 -11.09
N PRO A 20 15.48 -10.32 -12.29
CA PRO A 20 14.36 -9.91 -13.13
C PRO A 20 13.41 -11.07 -13.41
N LEU A 21 12.12 -10.75 -13.50
CA LEU A 21 11.09 -11.70 -13.91
C LEU A 21 10.90 -11.67 -15.42
N GLU A 22 10.59 -12.83 -16.00
CA GLU A 22 10.30 -12.96 -17.42
C GLU A 22 8.85 -13.32 -17.63
N LEU A 23 8.23 -12.71 -18.64
CA LEU A 23 6.84 -12.95 -18.98
C LEU A 23 6.72 -14.10 -19.97
N ASP A 24 5.97 -15.12 -19.57
CA ASP A 24 5.70 -16.32 -20.34
C ASP A 24 4.21 -16.40 -20.72
N SER A 25 3.96 -16.78 -21.98
CA SER A 25 2.62 -17.04 -22.55
C SER A 25 1.55 -15.98 -22.26
N PRO A 26 1.80 -14.67 -22.52
CA PRO A 26 0.82 -13.64 -22.20
C PRO A 26 -0.38 -13.69 -23.14
N ARG A 27 -1.57 -13.57 -22.56
CA ARG A 27 -2.78 -13.17 -23.26
C ARG A 27 -3.04 -11.71 -22.96
N GLU A 28 -3.21 -10.91 -24.00
CA GLU A 28 -3.44 -9.48 -23.88
C GLU A 28 -4.82 -9.07 -24.39
N GLN A 29 -5.38 -8.04 -23.79
CA GLN A 29 -6.61 -7.39 -24.23
C GLN A 29 -6.53 -5.91 -23.83
N ASP A 30 -6.87 -5.02 -24.76
CA ASP A 30 -6.93 -3.56 -24.52
C ASP A 30 -5.64 -2.96 -23.91
N GLY A 31 -4.47 -3.50 -24.32
CA GLY A 31 -3.15 -3.06 -23.83
C GLY A 31 -2.72 -3.64 -22.48
N ASP A 32 -3.58 -4.45 -21.85
CA ASP A 32 -3.30 -5.13 -20.58
C ASP A 32 -3.04 -6.63 -20.79
N ILE A 33 -2.08 -7.17 -20.05
CA ILE A 33 -1.90 -8.62 -19.89
C ILE A 33 -3.00 -9.11 -18.97
N ILE A 34 -3.99 -9.82 -19.52
CA ILE A 34 -5.15 -10.33 -18.78
C ILE A 34 -4.85 -11.66 -18.08
N SER A 35 -3.99 -12.49 -18.68
CA SER A 35 -3.50 -13.72 -18.10
C SER A 35 -2.10 -14.06 -18.62
N GLY A 36 -1.31 -14.75 -17.82
CA GLY A 36 0.05 -15.15 -18.17
C GLY A 36 0.80 -15.58 -16.91
N GLU A 37 2.09 -15.78 -17.05
CA GLU A 37 2.96 -16.18 -15.94
C GLU A 37 4.24 -15.36 -15.96
N LEU A 38 4.67 -14.86 -14.81
CA LEU A 38 5.98 -14.29 -14.62
C LEU A 38 6.88 -15.35 -13.97
N SER A 39 8.09 -15.57 -14.49
CA SER A 39 8.98 -16.62 -14.00
C SER A 39 10.36 -16.08 -13.62
N CYS A 40 10.93 -16.64 -12.54
CA CYS A 40 12.30 -16.32 -12.13
C CYS A 40 13.26 -17.41 -12.63
N ARG A 41 14.22 -17.04 -13.47
CA ARG A 41 15.24 -17.99 -13.98
C ARG A 41 16.15 -18.58 -12.91
N LYS A 42 16.23 -17.98 -11.71
CA LYS A 42 17.13 -18.42 -10.63
C LYS A 42 16.48 -19.42 -9.68
N CYS A 43 15.37 -19.06 -9.05
CA CYS A 43 14.67 -19.99 -8.13
C CYS A 43 13.61 -20.84 -8.83
N ARG A 44 13.30 -20.57 -10.11
CA ARG A 44 12.26 -21.24 -10.91
C ARG A 44 10.84 -21.08 -10.36
N LYS A 45 10.63 -20.19 -9.37
CA LYS A 45 9.28 -19.82 -8.94
C LYS A 45 8.56 -19.07 -10.05
N ARG A 46 7.24 -19.24 -10.04
CA ARG A 46 6.31 -18.74 -11.05
C ARG A 46 5.23 -17.94 -10.34
N PHE A 47 4.83 -16.85 -10.96
CA PHE A 47 3.94 -15.86 -10.39
C PHE A 47 2.80 -15.61 -11.38
N PRO A 48 1.56 -15.97 -11.05
CA PRO A 48 0.46 -15.93 -12.00
C PRO A 48 -0.02 -14.50 -12.23
N ILE A 49 -0.43 -14.22 -13.47
CA ILE A 49 -1.27 -13.07 -13.83
C ILE A 49 -2.67 -13.61 -14.12
N ARG A 50 -3.67 -13.12 -13.39
CA ARG A 50 -5.09 -13.51 -13.54
C ARG A 50 -5.97 -12.28 -13.46
N ASP A 51 -6.94 -12.18 -14.35
CA ASP A 51 -7.87 -11.04 -14.43
C ASP A 51 -7.15 -9.69 -14.41
N SER A 52 -6.03 -9.62 -15.16
CA SER A 52 -5.15 -8.45 -15.22
C SER A 52 -4.39 -8.12 -13.92
N ILE A 53 -4.33 -9.02 -12.94
CA ILE A 53 -3.63 -8.82 -11.66
C ILE A 53 -2.47 -9.81 -11.56
N ALA A 54 -1.26 -9.30 -11.35
CA ALA A 54 -0.10 -10.12 -11.02
C ALA A 54 -0.08 -10.41 -9.51
N VAL A 55 0.20 -11.66 -9.15
CA VAL A 55 0.40 -12.10 -7.76
C VAL A 55 1.89 -12.35 -7.52
N LEU A 56 2.55 -11.36 -6.92
CA LEU A 56 4.00 -11.28 -6.73
C LEU A 56 4.36 -11.38 -5.24
N THR A 57 3.96 -12.46 -4.58
CA THR A 57 4.35 -12.77 -3.19
C THR A 57 5.46 -13.82 -3.17
N PRO A 58 6.33 -13.89 -2.14
CA PRO A 58 7.36 -14.92 -2.06
C PRO A 58 6.82 -16.35 -2.17
N GLU A 59 5.61 -16.59 -1.68
CA GLU A 59 4.90 -17.87 -1.74
C GLU A 59 3.50 -17.65 -2.36
N PRO A 60 3.38 -17.66 -3.69
CA PRO A 60 2.13 -17.34 -4.39
C PRO A 60 1.08 -18.46 -4.30
N GLU A 61 1.49 -19.67 -3.89
CA GLU A 61 0.62 -20.84 -3.74
C GLU A 61 0.11 -21.04 -2.31
N SER A 62 0.79 -20.46 -1.31
CA SER A 62 0.28 -20.44 0.07
C SER A 62 -0.75 -19.32 0.17
N GLY A 63 -1.99 -19.65 0.53
CA GLY A 63 -2.99 -18.63 0.86
C GLY A 63 -2.48 -17.64 1.91
N THR A 64 -3.11 -16.47 2.01
CA THR A 64 -2.76 -15.44 3.00
C THR A 64 -2.70 -16.02 4.41
N SER A 65 -1.53 -15.97 5.05
CA SER A 65 -1.31 -16.49 6.42
C SER A 65 -1.14 -15.34 7.42
N GLY A 66 -1.52 -15.55 8.69
CA GLY A 66 -1.45 -14.52 9.75
C GLY A 66 -2.66 -13.57 9.79
N GLY A 67 -2.63 -12.56 10.67
CA GLY A 67 -3.78 -11.66 10.97
C GLY A 67 -4.38 -10.88 9.79
N GLN A 68 -3.75 -10.93 8.61
CA GLN A 68 -4.24 -10.35 7.37
C GLN A 68 -5.41 -11.12 6.73
N TRP A 69 -5.73 -12.34 7.20
CA TRP A 69 -6.95 -13.05 6.80
C TRP A 69 -8.23 -12.23 7.07
N LYS A 70 -8.18 -11.33 8.06
CA LYS A 70 -9.29 -10.44 8.43
C LYS A 70 -9.71 -9.49 7.29
N TYR A 71 -8.80 -9.19 6.36
CA TYR A 71 -9.12 -8.36 5.19
C TYR A 71 -9.91 -9.11 4.11
N GLU A 72 -9.88 -10.45 4.15
CA GLU A 72 -10.71 -11.29 3.29
C GLU A 72 -12.09 -11.59 3.93
N GLU A 73 -12.38 -11.06 5.13
CA GLU A 73 -13.71 -11.14 5.74
C GLU A 73 -14.76 -10.35 4.95
N ALA A 74 -15.99 -10.87 4.97
CA ALA A 74 -17.12 -10.24 4.28
C ALA A 74 -17.37 -8.82 4.80
N GLY A 75 -17.41 -7.85 3.88
CA GLY A 75 -17.68 -6.44 4.18
C GLY A 75 -16.45 -5.58 4.48
N THR A 76 -15.26 -6.15 4.64
CA THR A 76 -14.03 -5.34 4.88
C THR A 76 -13.72 -4.40 3.72
N VAL A 77 -13.86 -4.87 2.48
CA VAL A 77 -13.73 -4.02 1.26
C VAL A 77 -14.66 -2.82 1.31
N ASP A 78 -15.92 -3.03 1.66
CA ASP A 78 -16.94 -1.97 1.70
C ASP A 78 -16.63 -0.93 2.78
N ARG A 79 -16.10 -1.35 3.93
CA ARG A 79 -15.67 -0.42 5.00
C ARG A 79 -14.50 0.45 4.55
N TYR A 80 -13.55 -0.13 3.82
CA TYR A 80 -12.40 0.60 3.26
C TYR A 80 -12.82 1.51 2.11
N LEU A 81 -13.74 1.10 1.24
CA LEU A 81 -14.33 1.98 0.23
C LEU A 81 -14.99 3.21 0.87
N TRP A 82 -15.79 3.01 1.92
CA TRP A 82 -16.41 4.11 2.66
C TRP A 82 -15.38 5.03 3.31
N SER A 83 -14.39 4.46 3.99
CA SER A 83 -13.34 5.20 4.68
C SER A 83 -12.48 6.03 3.72
N HIS A 84 -12.09 5.44 2.59
CA HIS A 84 -11.14 6.02 1.66
C HIS A 84 -11.78 6.99 0.68
N TYR A 85 -13.05 6.82 0.32
CA TYR A 85 -13.72 7.63 -0.71
C TYR A 85 -14.97 8.38 -0.19
N GLY A 86 -15.17 8.42 1.13
CA GLY A 86 -16.33 9.04 1.78
C GLY A 86 -16.58 10.49 1.37
N ASP A 87 -15.51 11.25 1.13
CA ASP A 87 -15.53 12.61 0.60
C ASP A 87 -16.14 12.70 -0.81
N LEU A 88 -15.81 11.75 -1.71
CA LEU A 88 -16.39 11.70 -3.06
C LEU A 88 -17.89 11.34 -3.05
N MET A 89 -18.29 10.51 -2.09
CA MET A 89 -19.70 10.15 -1.87
C MET A 89 -20.47 11.27 -1.15
N LYS A 90 -19.78 12.29 -0.63
CA LYS A 90 -20.34 13.27 0.32
C LYS A 90 -21.06 12.57 1.48
N ALA A 91 -20.53 11.43 1.91
CA ALA A 91 -21.13 10.66 2.98
C ALA A 91 -21.08 11.49 4.27
N PRO A 92 -22.20 11.60 5.02
CA PRO A 92 -22.19 12.19 6.35
C PRO A 92 -21.11 11.52 7.21
N ASP A 93 -20.41 12.30 8.00
CA ASP A 93 -19.35 11.84 8.92
C ASP A 93 -18.09 11.26 8.25
N ALA A 94 -17.99 11.26 6.92
CA ALA A 94 -16.73 10.97 6.25
C ALA A 94 -15.66 12.02 6.58
N GLY A 95 -14.43 11.56 6.75
CA GLY A 95 -13.27 12.44 6.87
C GLY A 95 -12.64 12.76 5.51
N ASP A 96 -11.69 13.68 5.50
CA ASP A 96 -10.90 14.09 4.34
C ASP A 96 -9.46 13.54 4.40
N ALA A 97 -9.24 12.48 5.18
CA ALA A 97 -7.92 11.96 5.52
C ALA A 97 -7.03 11.68 4.29
N TYR A 98 -7.60 11.06 3.24
CA TYR A 98 -6.86 10.77 2.02
C TYR A 98 -6.55 12.01 1.19
N ALA A 99 -7.41 13.04 1.21
CA ALA A 99 -7.08 14.33 0.63
C ALA A 99 -5.95 15.02 1.43
N ALA A 100 -5.97 14.92 2.76
CA ALA A 100 -4.90 15.43 3.62
C ALA A 100 -3.56 14.73 3.38
N TRP A 101 -3.54 13.40 3.26
CA TRP A 101 -2.32 12.66 2.88
C TRP A 101 -1.89 12.97 1.44
N ALA A 102 -2.81 13.09 0.49
CA ALA A 102 -2.50 13.46 -0.89
C ALA A 102 -1.86 14.85 -1.01
N ALA A 103 -2.22 15.79 -0.12
CA ALA A 103 -1.61 17.12 -0.04
C ALA A 103 -0.15 17.10 0.48
N LEU A 104 0.30 15.98 1.05
CA LEU A 104 1.68 15.77 1.49
C LEU A 104 2.55 15.10 0.40
N LEU A 105 1.95 14.64 -0.70
CA LEU A 105 2.70 14.07 -1.82
C LEU A 105 3.47 15.15 -2.58
N ALA A 106 4.63 14.76 -3.12
CA ALA A 106 5.41 15.58 -4.03
C ALA A 106 4.64 15.86 -5.34
N PRO A 107 4.77 17.06 -5.93
CA PRO A 107 3.94 17.49 -7.04
C PRO A 107 4.23 16.79 -8.39
N HIS A 108 5.49 16.41 -8.68
CA HIS A 108 5.87 15.78 -9.95
C HIS A 108 7.01 14.76 -9.78
N LYS A 109 6.76 13.51 -10.14
CA LYS A 109 7.68 12.37 -9.98
C LYS A 109 7.54 11.40 -11.17
N ASP A 110 8.58 10.63 -11.52
CA ASP A 110 8.45 9.66 -12.64
C ASP A 110 7.53 8.49 -12.23
N ILE A 111 7.97 7.73 -11.22
CA ILE A 111 7.30 6.50 -10.77
C ILE A 111 7.07 6.57 -9.26
N SER A 112 5.82 6.36 -8.86
CA SER A 112 5.41 6.29 -7.46
C SER A 112 4.96 4.89 -7.03
N LEU A 113 5.21 4.55 -5.77
CA LEU A 113 4.73 3.32 -5.11
C LEU A 113 3.81 3.67 -3.94
N ASP A 114 2.68 2.99 -3.84
CA ASP A 114 1.79 2.99 -2.68
C ASP A 114 1.79 1.59 -2.04
N ALA A 115 2.58 1.41 -0.99
CA ALA A 115 2.72 0.14 -0.30
C ALA A 115 1.63 -0.01 0.77
N GLY A 116 0.81 -1.07 0.64
CA GLY A 116 -0.42 -1.22 1.44
C GLY A 116 -1.56 -0.34 0.90
N CYS A 117 -1.72 -0.29 -0.43
CA CYS A 117 -2.64 0.65 -1.09
C CYS A 117 -4.13 0.39 -0.81
N ALA A 118 -4.49 -0.75 -0.21
CA ALA A 118 -5.86 -1.19 -0.02
C ALA A 118 -6.69 -1.01 -1.32
N VAL A 119 -7.80 -0.27 -1.25
CA VAL A 119 -8.69 0.00 -2.41
C VAL A 119 -8.19 1.14 -3.31
N GLY A 120 -6.92 1.53 -3.20
CA GLY A 120 -6.17 2.30 -4.19
C GLY A 120 -6.31 3.82 -4.13
N ARG A 121 -6.94 4.39 -3.11
CA ARG A 121 -7.28 5.83 -3.07
C ARG A 121 -6.05 6.73 -3.24
N LEU A 122 -4.98 6.50 -2.48
CA LEU A 122 -3.79 7.33 -2.58
C LEU A 122 -3.03 7.05 -3.89
N THR A 123 -3.02 5.81 -4.37
CA THR A 123 -2.49 5.48 -5.70
C THR A 123 -3.17 6.30 -6.82
N PHE A 124 -4.49 6.50 -6.77
CA PHE A 124 -5.17 7.38 -7.73
C PHE A 124 -4.76 8.85 -7.56
N GLU A 125 -4.59 9.34 -6.34
CA GLU A 125 -4.07 10.70 -6.09
C GLU A 125 -2.63 10.86 -6.63
N MET A 126 -1.80 9.84 -6.54
CA MET A 126 -0.45 9.81 -7.12
C MET A 126 -0.48 9.90 -8.65
N SER A 127 -1.55 9.42 -9.32
CA SER A 127 -1.68 9.49 -10.79
C SER A 127 -1.70 10.93 -11.35
N LEU A 128 -2.08 11.90 -10.52
CA LEU A 128 -2.06 13.33 -10.85
C LEU A 128 -0.64 13.91 -10.88
N ARG A 129 0.28 13.25 -10.17
CA ARG A 129 1.62 13.74 -9.83
C ARG A 129 2.73 12.86 -10.38
N SER A 130 2.36 11.73 -10.99
CA SER A 130 3.30 10.72 -11.50
C SER A 130 2.98 10.29 -12.93
N GLU A 131 4.00 9.91 -13.68
CA GLU A 131 3.82 9.25 -14.98
C GLU A 131 3.24 7.85 -14.78
N LEU A 132 3.69 7.15 -13.74
CA LEU A 132 3.18 5.85 -13.32
C LEU A 132 3.05 5.79 -11.79
N ALA A 133 1.87 5.42 -11.29
CA ALA A 133 1.63 5.14 -9.87
C ALA A 133 1.25 3.68 -9.69
N ILE A 134 1.99 2.97 -8.83
CA ILE A 134 1.79 1.54 -8.61
C ILE A 134 1.33 1.33 -7.17
N GLY A 135 0.14 0.77 -6.98
CA GLY A 135 -0.34 0.32 -5.69
C GLY A 135 -0.09 -1.16 -5.49
N CYS A 136 0.38 -1.56 -4.33
CA CYS A 136 0.43 -2.97 -3.96
C CYS A 136 -0.18 -3.22 -2.59
N ASP A 137 -0.82 -4.37 -2.44
CA ASP A 137 -1.41 -4.83 -1.20
C ASP A 137 -1.35 -6.36 -1.18
N LEU A 138 -1.34 -6.97 0.01
CA LEU A 138 -1.36 -8.41 0.11
C LEU A 138 -2.76 -8.98 -0.16
N SER A 139 -3.82 -8.21 0.08
CA SER A 139 -5.22 -8.65 -0.12
C SER A 139 -5.59 -8.65 -1.61
N PRO A 140 -5.90 -9.83 -2.20
CA PRO A 140 -6.43 -9.89 -3.55
C PRO A 140 -7.79 -9.20 -3.70
N ALA A 141 -8.62 -9.16 -2.64
CA ALA A 141 -9.93 -8.51 -2.68
C ALA A 141 -9.81 -6.99 -2.83
N PHE A 142 -8.88 -6.36 -2.10
CA PHE A 142 -8.57 -4.94 -2.26
C PHE A 142 -8.02 -4.62 -3.65
N ILE A 143 -7.04 -5.38 -4.13
CA ILE A 143 -6.44 -5.16 -5.45
C ILE A 143 -7.46 -5.37 -6.59
N ARG A 144 -8.32 -6.39 -6.51
CA ARG A 144 -9.44 -6.56 -7.46
C ARG A 144 -10.37 -5.35 -7.47
N THR A 145 -10.68 -4.81 -6.30
CA THR A 145 -11.54 -3.63 -6.15
C THR A 145 -10.90 -2.39 -6.76
N ALA A 146 -9.63 -2.13 -6.47
CA ALA A 146 -8.87 -1.01 -7.03
C ALA A 146 -8.77 -1.09 -8.55
N ARG A 147 -8.45 -2.28 -9.10
CA ARG A 147 -8.45 -2.53 -10.56
C ARG A 147 -9.81 -2.33 -11.20
N ARG A 148 -10.88 -2.84 -10.57
CA ARG A 148 -12.26 -2.64 -11.03
C ARG A 148 -12.58 -1.15 -11.09
N LEU A 149 -12.25 -0.41 -10.04
CA LEU A 149 -12.48 1.03 -9.97
C LEU A 149 -11.68 1.80 -11.04
N ALA A 150 -10.42 1.40 -11.31
CA ALA A 150 -9.63 2.01 -12.36
C ALA A 150 -10.25 1.81 -13.76
N ARG A 151 -10.81 0.63 -14.03
CA ARG A 151 -11.45 0.28 -15.31
C ARG A 151 -12.84 0.89 -15.47
N GLU A 152 -13.70 0.70 -14.48
CA GLU A 152 -15.12 1.09 -14.54
C GLU A 152 -15.35 2.55 -14.17
N ARG A 153 -14.33 3.20 -13.57
CA ARG A 153 -14.33 4.59 -13.07
C ARG A 153 -15.46 4.92 -12.10
N SER A 154 -16.20 3.92 -11.66
CA SER A 154 -17.34 4.00 -10.77
C SER A 154 -17.48 2.70 -10.02
N ILE A 155 -18.04 2.76 -8.81
CA ILE A 155 -18.34 1.56 -8.03
C ILE A 155 -19.59 1.80 -7.18
N SER A 156 -20.34 0.73 -6.93
CA SER A 156 -21.46 0.71 -6.00
C SER A 156 -21.25 -0.41 -5.00
N PHE A 157 -21.54 -0.14 -3.73
CA PHE A 157 -21.38 -1.07 -2.62
C PHE A 157 -22.42 -0.79 -1.54
N SER A 158 -22.47 -1.59 -0.47
CA SER A 158 -23.41 -1.35 0.62
C SER A 158 -22.79 -1.63 1.97
N LEU A 159 -23.13 -0.83 2.98
CA LEU A 159 -22.77 -1.10 4.37
C LEU A 159 -24.03 -1.37 5.21
N PRO A 160 -23.91 -2.09 6.33
CA PRO A 160 -25.01 -2.17 7.29
C PRO A 160 -25.46 -0.77 7.73
N LEU A 161 -26.77 -0.54 7.72
CA LEU A 161 -27.38 0.63 8.32
C LEU A 161 -27.67 0.32 9.80
N GLU A 162 -28.48 -0.70 10.04
CA GLU A 162 -28.86 -1.24 11.35
C GLU A 162 -29.43 -2.66 11.18
N GLY A 163 -28.99 -3.63 12.00
CA GLY A 163 -29.44 -5.03 11.88
C GLY A 163 -29.26 -5.57 10.45
N ASN A 164 -30.36 -6.00 9.83
CA ASN A 164 -30.36 -6.48 8.44
C ASN A 164 -30.57 -5.37 7.39
N LEU A 165 -30.84 -4.13 7.81
CA LEU A 165 -30.96 -3.00 6.90
C LEU A 165 -29.58 -2.63 6.36
N ARG A 166 -29.52 -2.32 5.07
CA ARG A 166 -28.30 -1.90 4.38
C ARG A 166 -28.51 -0.54 3.73
N GLU A 167 -27.45 0.25 3.71
CA GLU A 167 -27.36 1.52 3.00
C GLU A 167 -26.45 1.32 1.79
N THR A 168 -26.88 1.80 0.62
CA THR A 168 -26.14 1.68 -0.64
C THR A 168 -25.40 2.97 -0.95
N PHE A 169 -24.15 2.82 -1.36
CA PHE A 169 -23.28 3.91 -1.77
C PHE A 169 -22.87 3.74 -3.22
N ARG A 170 -22.64 4.88 -3.89
CA ARG A 170 -22.07 4.94 -5.22
C ARG A 170 -21.21 6.19 -5.35
N PHE A 171 -20.07 6.06 -6.00
CA PHE A 171 -19.27 7.20 -6.44
C PHE A 171 -18.61 6.90 -7.79
N ASP A 172 -18.26 7.98 -8.47
CA ASP A 172 -17.40 8.00 -9.64
C ASP A 172 -16.06 8.61 -9.24
N ILE A 173 -14.94 8.11 -9.78
CA ILE A 173 -13.64 8.75 -9.56
C ILE A 173 -13.52 10.03 -10.40
N PRO A 174 -12.88 11.11 -9.88
CA PRO A 174 -12.71 12.36 -10.61
C PRO A 174 -12.10 12.17 -12.01
N ALA A 175 -12.59 12.93 -12.99
CA ALA A 175 -12.05 12.92 -14.36
C ALA A 175 -10.54 13.20 -14.43
N ALA A 176 -10.01 13.97 -13.47
CA ALA A 176 -8.60 14.28 -13.39
C ALA A 176 -7.73 13.06 -13.03
N TRP A 177 -8.25 12.07 -12.29
CA TRP A 177 -7.49 10.86 -11.95
C TRP A 177 -7.32 9.98 -13.19
N ARG A 178 -6.06 9.79 -13.60
CA ARG A 178 -5.66 9.12 -14.83
C ARG A 178 -5.51 7.62 -14.59
N SER A 179 -6.57 6.85 -14.87
CA SER A 179 -6.57 5.38 -14.73
C SER A 179 -5.51 4.70 -15.59
N GLU A 180 -5.18 5.30 -16.73
CA GLU A 180 -4.12 4.89 -17.64
C GLU A 180 -2.71 5.04 -17.05
N ASN A 181 -2.55 5.77 -15.95
CA ASN A 181 -1.29 5.95 -15.23
C ASN A 181 -1.21 5.15 -13.93
N VAL A 182 -2.24 4.40 -13.53
CA VAL A 182 -2.19 3.56 -12.32
C VAL A 182 -2.02 2.08 -12.65
N GLU A 183 -1.37 1.35 -11.77
CA GLU A 183 -1.38 -0.11 -11.77
C GLU A 183 -1.53 -0.66 -10.35
N PHE A 184 -2.15 -1.83 -10.22
CA PHE A 184 -2.35 -2.50 -8.94
C PHE A 184 -1.93 -3.97 -9.03
N ILE A 185 -1.11 -4.40 -8.07
CA ILE A 185 -0.63 -5.79 -7.98
C ILE A 185 -0.84 -6.35 -6.58
N VAL A 186 -0.94 -7.67 -6.48
CA VAL A 186 -0.85 -8.34 -5.18
C VAL A 186 0.62 -8.55 -4.86
N ALA A 187 1.10 -7.99 -3.75
CA ALA A 187 2.47 -8.16 -3.31
C ALA A 187 2.60 -8.05 -1.78
N ASP A 188 3.65 -8.65 -1.24
CA ASP A 188 3.98 -8.53 0.18
C ASP A 188 4.86 -7.29 0.41
N ALA A 189 4.45 -6.42 1.31
CA ALA A 189 5.21 -5.22 1.68
C ALA A 189 6.53 -5.53 2.43
N LEU A 190 6.76 -6.80 2.81
CA LEU A 190 8.03 -7.31 3.33
C LEU A 190 8.93 -7.89 2.24
N ALA A 191 8.46 -7.95 1.00
CA ALA A 191 9.19 -8.48 -0.15
C ALA A 191 8.73 -7.81 -1.45
N LEU A 192 8.92 -6.49 -1.52
CA LEU A 192 8.50 -5.65 -2.65
C LEU A 192 9.16 -6.14 -3.94
N PRO A 193 8.38 -6.49 -4.97
CA PRO A 193 8.87 -7.17 -6.17
C PRO A 193 9.47 -6.19 -7.19
N PHE A 194 10.13 -5.14 -6.73
CA PHE A 194 10.70 -4.08 -7.56
C PHE A 194 12.22 -3.97 -7.37
N ALA A 195 12.95 -3.63 -8.43
CA ALA A 195 14.39 -3.40 -8.35
C ALA A 195 14.72 -2.25 -7.38
N ALA A 196 15.91 -2.30 -6.77
CA ALA A 196 16.40 -1.20 -5.94
C ALA A 196 16.48 0.11 -6.74
N GLY A 197 16.18 1.25 -6.10
CA GLY A 197 16.28 2.54 -6.76
C GLY A 197 15.22 2.83 -7.83
N THR A 198 14.08 2.12 -7.81
CA THR A 198 13.01 2.30 -8.82
C THR A 198 12.22 3.59 -8.60
N PHE A 199 11.77 3.85 -7.37
CA PHE A 199 10.73 4.83 -7.11
C PHE A 199 11.28 6.18 -6.66
N GLN A 200 10.74 7.25 -7.23
CA GLN A 200 10.99 8.61 -6.75
C GLN A 200 10.07 9.01 -5.62
N GLN A 201 8.89 8.41 -5.50
CA GLN A 201 7.98 8.70 -4.42
C GLN A 201 7.35 7.42 -3.91
N ILE A 202 7.34 7.25 -2.60
CA ILE A 202 6.77 6.07 -1.96
C ILE A 202 5.83 6.53 -0.84
N SER A 203 4.71 5.84 -0.66
CA SER A 203 3.90 5.90 0.55
C SER A 203 3.84 4.56 1.25
N SER A 204 3.73 4.63 2.58
CA SER A 204 3.36 3.52 3.46
C SER A 204 2.45 4.10 4.53
N LEU A 205 1.13 3.92 4.36
CA LEU A 205 0.12 4.48 5.27
C LEU A 205 -0.55 3.36 6.07
N ASN A 206 -0.47 3.47 7.40
CA ASN A 206 -1.16 2.62 8.37
C ASN A 206 -0.83 1.13 8.21
N LEU A 207 0.45 0.84 7.96
CA LEU A 207 0.94 -0.48 7.56
C LEU A 207 1.97 -1.07 8.54
N VAL A 208 2.75 -0.25 9.23
CA VAL A 208 3.91 -0.74 9.98
C VAL A 208 3.49 -1.53 11.22
N ASP A 209 2.37 -1.17 11.85
CA ASP A 209 1.78 -1.97 12.93
C ASP A 209 1.01 -3.22 12.45
N ARG A 210 0.92 -3.44 11.12
CA ARG A 210 0.22 -4.58 10.48
C ARG A 210 1.15 -5.64 9.91
N VAL A 211 2.44 -5.37 9.79
CA VAL A 211 3.41 -6.32 9.21
C VAL A 211 4.17 -7.11 10.28
N ARG A 212 4.58 -8.33 9.95
CA ARG A 212 5.29 -9.21 10.89
C ARG A 212 6.69 -8.70 11.26
N TYR A 213 7.37 -8.03 10.33
CA TYR A 213 8.74 -7.54 10.50
C TYR A 213 8.82 -6.06 10.12
N PRO A 214 8.39 -5.13 10.99
CA PRO A 214 8.27 -3.70 10.67
C PRO A 214 9.60 -3.07 10.25
N LEU A 215 10.71 -3.47 10.87
CA LEU A 215 12.03 -2.99 10.44
C LEU A 215 12.39 -3.45 9.03
N ALA A 216 12.06 -4.70 8.68
CA ALA A 216 12.31 -5.24 7.34
C ALA A 216 11.48 -4.48 6.29
N HIS A 217 10.25 -4.10 6.60
CA HIS A 217 9.45 -3.23 5.73
C HIS A 217 10.13 -1.89 5.47
N LEU A 218 10.63 -1.20 6.51
CA LEU A 218 11.35 0.08 6.33
C LEU A 218 12.63 -0.08 5.50
N PHE A 219 13.36 -1.18 5.71
CA PHE A 219 14.52 -1.53 4.88
C PHE A 219 14.14 -1.68 3.41
N ASP A 220 13.03 -2.36 3.14
CA ASP A 220 12.62 -2.67 1.77
C ASP A 220 12.06 -1.43 1.05
N ILE A 221 11.29 -0.59 1.75
CA ILE A 221 10.89 0.75 1.29
C ILE A 221 12.13 1.57 0.92
N ASN A 222 13.14 1.57 1.79
CA ASN A 222 14.37 2.30 1.55
C ASN A 222 15.19 1.77 0.37
N ARG A 223 15.16 0.44 0.14
CA ARG A 223 15.81 -0.24 -1.00
C ARG A 223 15.18 0.17 -2.33
N VAL A 224 13.86 0.15 -2.43
CA VAL A 224 13.16 0.45 -3.70
C VAL A 224 13.12 1.94 -4.03
N ALA A 225 13.38 2.82 -3.06
CA ALA A 225 13.53 4.25 -3.27
C ALA A 225 14.80 4.59 -4.06
N ARG A 226 14.75 5.58 -4.97
CA ARG A 226 15.94 6.18 -5.60
C ARG A 226 16.89 6.73 -4.55
N SER A 227 18.20 6.68 -4.78
CA SER A 227 19.21 7.13 -3.82
C SER A 227 19.24 8.65 -3.60
N SER A 228 18.59 9.42 -4.47
CA SER A 228 18.47 10.87 -4.45
C SER A 228 17.21 11.32 -5.21
N ASP A 229 16.71 12.51 -4.92
CA ASP A 229 15.43 13.06 -5.38
C ASP A 229 14.22 12.14 -5.09
N ALA A 230 14.30 11.44 -3.95
CA ALA A 230 13.27 10.53 -3.49
C ALA A 230 12.46 11.13 -2.34
N TYR A 231 11.16 10.82 -2.33
CA TYR A 231 10.18 11.31 -1.37
C TYR A 231 9.51 10.11 -0.70
N PHE A 232 9.35 10.18 0.61
CA PHE A 232 8.68 9.15 1.38
C PHE A 232 7.62 9.75 2.29
N LEU A 233 6.39 9.30 2.12
CA LEU A 233 5.28 9.59 3.02
C LEU A 233 4.98 8.36 3.87
N PHE A 234 5.39 8.43 5.13
CA PHE A 234 5.08 7.45 6.15
C PHE A 234 3.88 7.91 6.99
N SER A 235 2.97 7.01 7.35
CA SER A 235 1.96 7.27 8.38
C SER A 235 1.62 5.98 9.12
N ASP A 236 1.39 6.05 10.42
CA ASP A 236 0.94 4.88 11.19
C ASP A 236 0.23 5.31 12.49
N PRO A 237 -0.80 4.57 12.96
CA PRO A 237 -1.42 4.83 14.27
C PRO A 237 -0.68 4.16 15.43
N PHE A 238 0.34 3.33 15.16
CA PHE A 238 1.11 2.57 16.15
C PHE A 238 0.22 1.71 17.06
N SER A 239 -0.84 1.13 16.51
CA SER A 239 -1.76 0.22 17.20
C SER A 239 -1.15 -1.19 17.26
N TRP A 240 0.03 -1.29 17.88
CA TRP A 240 0.80 -2.51 17.98
C TRP A 240 -0.02 -3.67 18.58
N SER A 241 0.11 -4.84 17.97
CA SER A 241 -0.59 -6.04 18.40
C SER A 241 0.25 -7.28 18.14
N THR A 242 0.32 -8.16 19.14
CA THR A 242 0.98 -9.47 19.04
C THR A 242 0.31 -10.41 18.04
N ALA A 243 -0.89 -10.09 17.57
CA ALA A 243 -1.54 -10.79 16.46
C ALA A 243 -0.82 -10.55 15.11
N ASN A 244 -0.10 -9.44 14.96
CA ASN A 244 0.62 -9.07 13.73
C ASN A 244 2.13 -9.24 13.90
N THR A 245 2.67 -8.72 15.01
CA THR A 245 4.10 -8.52 15.23
C THR A 245 4.45 -8.96 16.64
N ALA A 246 5.44 -9.84 16.81
CA ALA A 246 5.92 -10.19 18.14
C ALA A 246 6.42 -8.93 18.87
N GLU A 247 6.17 -8.84 20.19
CA GLU A 247 6.39 -7.62 20.98
C GLU A 247 7.84 -7.13 20.93
N GLU A 248 8.80 -8.06 20.92
CA GLU A 248 10.23 -7.79 20.80
C GLU A 248 10.63 -7.14 19.47
N LEU A 249 9.76 -7.20 18.46
CA LEU A 249 9.97 -6.60 17.13
C LEU A 249 9.25 -5.27 16.96
N TRP A 250 8.47 -4.80 17.94
CA TRP A 250 7.80 -3.50 17.86
C TRP A 250 8.83 -2.37 17.81
N LEU A 251 8.59 -1.37 16.96
CA LEU A 251 9.48 -0.21 16.78
C LEU A 251 9.09 0.96 17.69
N GLY A 252 8.75 0.67 18.94
CA GLY A 252 8.25 1.63 19.93
C GLY A 252 7.13 1.03 20.77
N GLY A 253 6.51 1.87 21.60
CA GLY A 253 5.46 1.43 22.53
C GLY A 253 6.01 0.70 23.76
N MET A 254 7.32 0.72 23.98
CA MET A 254 7.99 -0.03 25.05
C MET A 254 8.44 0.91 26.19
N PRO A 255 8.34 0.48 27.46
CA PRO A 255 8.79 1.29 28.60
C PRO A 255 10.32 1.35 28.73
N SER A 256 11.03 0.36 28.18
CA SER A 256 12.49 0.22 28.30
C SER A 256 13.05 -0.66 27.17
N GLY A 257 14.38 -0.79 27.12
CA GLY A 257 15.07 -1.59 26.10
C GLY A 257 15.39 -0.82 24.80
N PRO A 258 15.84 -1.53 23.75
CA PRO A 258 16.32 -0.89 22.51
C PRO A 258 15.22 -0.12 21.75
N ASN A 259 13.96 -0.52 21.93
CA ASN A 259 12.78 0.10 21.29
C ASN A 259 11.93 0.91 22.29
N ALA A 260 12.54 1.37 23.40
CA ALA A 260 11.85 2.21 24.38
C ALA A 260 11.31 3.51 23.75
N GLY A 261 10.21 4.03 24.30
CA GLY A 261 9.60 5.28 23.87
C GLY A 261 8.51 5.11 22.81
N ARG A 262 8.09 6.22 22.18
CA ARG A 262 6.98 6.23 21.23
C ARG A 262 7.42 5.71 19.86
N GLY A 263 6.47 5.10 19.14
CA GLY A 263 6.69 4.60 17.79
C GLY A 263 7.22 5.68 16.84
N ILE A 264 6.53 6.82 16.76
CA ILE A 264 6.91 7.92 15.85
C ILE A 264 8.35 8.42 16.04
N ASP A 265 8.81 8.49 17.29
CA ASP A 265 10.15 8.99 17.62
C ASP A 265 11.23 7.99 17.19
N ASN A 266 10.97 6.70 17.41
CA ASN A 266 11.86 5.62 16.98
C ASN A 266 11.90 5.47 15.46
N ILE A 267 10.75 5.58 14.77
CA ILE A 267 10.68 5.56 13.30
C ILE A 267 11.45 6.76 12.72
N ARG A 268 11.22 7.98 13.22
CA ARG A 268 12.00 9.17 12.79
C ARG A 268 13.49 8.86 12.91
N ALA A 269 13.94 8.44 14.09
CA ALA A 269 15.36 8.25 14.34
C ALA A 269 15.96 7.19 13.40
N LEU A 270 15.25 6.09 13.14
CA LEU A 270 15.66 5.08 12.16
C LEU A 270 15.78 5.67 10.75
N LEU A 271 14.78 6.41 10.29
CA LEU A 271 14.78 7.04 8.97
C LEU A 271 15.90 8.07 8.82
N GLU A 272 16.21 8.83 9.87
CA GLU A 272 17.33 9.80 9.94
C GLU A 272 18.71 9.11 10.07
N GLY A 273 18.77 7.78 10.04
CA GLY A 273 20.03 7.03 9.97
C GLY A 273 20.59 6.59 11.32
N LYS A 274 19.79 6.56 12.39
CA LYS A 274 20.21 5.99 13.70
C LYS A 274 20.81 4.61 13.49
N GLN A 275 22.01 4.42 14.06
CA GLN A 275 22.77 3.17 13.99
C GLN A 275 23.12 2.70 12.57
N LYS A 276 22.97 3.56 11.54
CA LYS A 276 23.17 3.22 10.12
C LYS A 276 22.33 2.03 9.65
N ILE A 277 21.18 1.80 10.31
CA ILE A 277 20.24 0.74 9.95
C ILE A 277 19.63 1.08 8.58
N ILE A 278 19.01 2.24 8.46
CA ILE A 278 18.49 2.73 7.18
C ILE A 278 19.56 3.61 6.52
N ALA A 279 19.98 3.24 5.31
CA ALA A 279 20.96 3.96 4.52
C ALA A 279 20.62 3.90 3.01
N PRO A 280 20.68 5.02 2.27
CA PRO A 280 20.96 6.37 2.74
C PRO A 280 19.83 6.90 3.66
N PRO A 281 20.16 7.79 4.62
CA PRO A 281 19.17 8.35 5.53
C PRO A 281 18.19 9.26 4.78
N TRP A 282 17.05 9.47 5.40
CA TRP A 282 16.04 10.43 4.98
C TRP A 282 16.15 11.73 5.79
N LEU A 283 15.89 12.86 5.15
CA LEU A 283 15.65 14.13 5.80
C LEU A 283 14.15 14.29 6.06
N ILE A 284 13.73 14.33 7.32
CA ILE A 284 12.32 14.58 7.64
C ILE A 284 12.00 16.05 7.41
N THR A 285 11.12 16.34 6.45
CA THR A 285 10.72 17.71 6.11
C THR A 285 9.44 18.13 6.82
N ARG A 286 8.55 17.18 7.16
CA ARG A 286 7.33 17.44 7.93
C ARG A 286 6.97 16.28 8.86
N GLN A 287 6.33 16.61 9.98
CA GLN A 287 5.63 15.66 10.83
C GLN A 287 4.28 16.24 11.24
N GLY A 288 3.29 15.38 11.37
CA GLY A 288 2.00 15.74 11.95
C GLY A 288 1.15 14.52 12.23
N SER A 289 -0.16 14.70 12.19
CA SER A 289 -1.11 13.59 12.31
C SER A 289 -2.35 13.84 11.46
N VAL A 290 -2.96 12.76 10.98
CA VAL A 290 -4.23 12.76 10.25
C VAL A 290 -5.22 11.87 10.99
N ASN A 291 -6.44 12.38 11.18
CA ASN A 291 -7.54 11.60 11.73
C ASN A 291 -8.34 10.96 10.59
N TRP A 292 -8.71 9.70 10.75
CA TRP A 292 -9.53 8.96 9.80
C TRP A 292 -10.49 8.03 10.52
N ARG A 293 -11.43 7.46 9.78
CA ARG A 293 -12.53 6.69 10.36
C ARG A 293 -12.74 5.39 9.60
N LEU A 294 -13.08 4.33 10.34
CA LEU A 294 -13.68 3.12 9.79
C LEU A 294 -15.12 3.02 10.29
N ARG A 295 -16.06 2.92 9.35
CA ARG A 295 -17.48 2.72 9.68
C ARG A 295 -17.79 1.23 9.71
N SER A 296 -18.53 0.77 10.71
CA SER A 296 -19.11 -0.60 10.73
C SER A 296 -20.58 -0.59 10.35
N HIS A 297 -21.35 0.37 10.88
CA HIS A 297 -22.73 0.64 10.49
C HIS A 297 -23.07 2.13 10.73
N SER A 298 -24.32 2.57 10.54
CA SER A 298 -24.70 4.02 10.59
C SER A 298 -24.29 4.76 11.87
N ASN A 299 -24.31 4.06 13.01
CA ASN A 299 -24.09 4.65 14.33
C ASN A 299 -22.80 4.14 15.03
N HIS A 300 -21.94 3.40 14.32
CA HIS A 300 -20.71 2.85 14.91
C HIS A 300 -19.50 3.11 14.02
N PHE A 301 -18.56 3.87 14.57
CA PHE A 301 -17.32 4.30 13.93
C PHE A 301 -16.13 4.03 14.85
N GLU A 302 -15.05 3.54 14.24
CA GLU A 302 -13.72 3.55 14.85
C GLU A 302 -13.01 4.83 14.40
N MET A 303 -12.63 5.67 15.37
CA MET A 303 -11.86 6.89 15.17
C MET A 303 -10.38 6.57 15.32
N ILE A 304 -9.59 6.82 14.29
CA ILE A 304 -8.16 6.50 14.29
C ILE A 304 -7.37 7.77 14.02
N ARG A 305 -6.31 7.99 14.79
CA ARG A 305 -5.33 9.05 14.56
C ARG A 305 -4.01 8.41 14.18
N SER A 306 -3.52 8.73 12.99
CA SER A 306 -2.22 8.28 12.54
C SER A 306 -1.23 9.43 12.56
N GLU A 307 -0.03 9.19 13.05
CA GLU A 307 1.08 10.15 12.98
C GLU A 307 1.84 9.93 11.67
N PHE A 308 2.24 11.01 11.00
CA PHE A 308 2.93 10.94 9.72
C PHE A 308 4.30 11.61 9.75
N LEU A 309 5.18 11.13 8.86
CA LEU A 309 6.45 11.76 8.50
C LEU A 309 6.47 11.92 6.98
N ALA A 310 6.70 13.14 6.49
CA ALA A 310 7.10 13.36 5.10
C ALA A 310 8.61 13.57 5.09
N ALA A 311 9.29 12.88 4.20
CA ALA A 311 10.74 12.84 4.14
C ALA A 311 11.27 12.87 2.72
N GLU A 312 12.49 13.37 2.57
CA GLU A 312 13.16 13.57 1.28
C GLU A 312 14.62 13.12 1.35
N ARG A 313 15.21 12.77 0.22
CA ARG A 313 16.65 12.54 0.07
C ARG A 313 17.12 12.83 -1.35
#